data_AF-A0A2G9UE65-F1
#
_entry.id   AF-A0A2G9UE65-F1
#
_cell.length_a   1.000
_cell.length_b   1.000
_cell.length_c   1.000
_cell.angle_alpha   90.00
_cell.angle_beta   90.00
_cell.angle_gamma   90.00
#
_symmetry.space_group_name_H-M   'P 1'
#
loop_
_entity.id
_entity.type
_entity.pdbx_description
1 polymer ?
#
loop_
_entity_poly.entity_id
_entity_poly.type
_entity_poly.pdbx_seq_one_letter_code
_entity_poly.pdbx_strand_id
1 'polypeptide(L)'
;ENIYREFFSQGDLEKQMGASPLEMMDRDRAAVPKIQLDFMDTVALPVFEYRTLRRFFLESLFERAHLCKCDKKYKWSAPRRNS
;
A
#
# COMPACT_ATOMS: atom_id res chain seq x y z
N GLU A 1 6.30 0.81 -9.20
CA GLU A 1 5.56 0.40 -10.41
C GLU A 1 5.73 -1.11 -10.55
N ASN A 2 4.79 -2.02 -10.29
CA ASN A 2 3.52 -2.17 -11.03
C ASN A 2 2.47 -3.06 -10.31
N ILE A 3 2.48 -3.19 -8.97
CA ILE A 3 1.49 -4.03 -8.27
C ILE A 3 0.05 -3.57 -8.57
N TYR A 4 -0.20 -2.26 -8.59
CA TYR A 4 -1.53 -1.74 -8.96
C TYR A 4 -1.89 -1.95 -10.42
N ARG A 5 -0.90 -2.03 -11.33
CA ARG A 5 -1.18 -2.34 -12.74
C ARG A 5 -1.65 -3.78 -12.88
N GLU A 6 -1.06 -4.69 -12.11
CA GLU A 6 -1.51 -6.08 -12.02
C GLU A 6 -2.93 -6.16 -11.42
N PHE A 7 -3.17 -5.47 -10.30
CA PHE A 7 -4.49 -5.45 -9.66
C PHE A 7 -5.58 -4.86 -10.55
N PHE A 8 -5.28 -3.79 -11.29
CA PHE A 8 -6.23 -3.20 -12.23
C PHE A 8 -6.45 -4.09 -13.44
N SER A 9 -5.41 -4.75 -13.96
CA SER A 9 -5.56 -5.70 -15.06
C SER A 9 -6.47 -6.87 -14.67
N GLN A 10 -6.35 -7.36 -13.43
CA GLN A 10 -7.23 -8.41 -12.90
C GLN A 10 -8.66 -7.90 -12.70
N GLY A 11 -8.83 -6.71 -12.11
CA GLY A 11 -10.16 -6.13 -11.93
C GLY A 11 -10.88 -5.82 -13.25
N ASP A 12 -10.14 -5.40 -14.28
CA ASP A 12 -10.67 -5.16 -15.62
C ASP A 12 -11.14 -6.48 -16.28
N LEU A 13 -10.43 -7.60 -16.05
CA LEU A 13 -10.84 -8.94 -16.50
C LEU A 13 -12.11 -9.41 -15.77
N GLU A 14 -12.18 -9.24 -14.45
CA GLU A 14 -13.34 -9.61 -13.63
C GLU A 14 -14.61 -8.87 -14.09
N LYS A 15 -14.50 -7.56 -14.37
CA LYS A 15 -15.60 -6.77 -14.95
C LYS A 15 -16.05 -7.31 -16.30
N GLN A 16 -15.11 -7.68 -17.19
CA GLN A 16 -15.42 -8.25 -18.50
C GLN A 16 -16.14 -9.60 -18.41
N MET A 17 -15.84 -10.38 -17.37
CA MET A 17 -16.51 -11.65 -17.08
C MET A 17 -17.87 -11.48 -16.35
N GLY A 18 -18.30 -10.24 -16.08
CA GLY A 18 -19.54 -9.95 -15.35
C GLY A 18 -19.45 -10.10 -13.83
N ALA A 19 -18.24 -10.26 -13.28
CA ALA A 19 -17.99 -10.28 -11.84
C ALA A 19 -17.70 -8.87 -11.30
N SER A 20 -17.96 -8.66 -10.01
CA SER A 20 -17.62 -7.41 -9.34
C SER A 20 -16.23 -7.52 -8.71
N PRO A 21 -15.24 -6.72 -9.16
CA PRO A 21 -13.90 -6.78 -8.60
C PRO A 21 -13.83 -6.17 -7.21
N LEU A 22 -12.81 -6.57 -6.44
CA LEU A 22 -12.50 -5.95 -5.16
C LEU A 22 -12.19 -4.45 -5.32
N GLU A 23 -12.51 -3.65 -4.32
CA GLU A 23 -12.34 -2.18 -4.37
C GLU A 23 -10.89 -1.76 -4.69
N MET A 24 -9.91 -2.52 -4.22
CA MET A 24 -8.48 -2.27 -4.50
C MET A 24 -8.03 -2.65 -5.92
N MET A 25 -8.84 -3.45 -6.64
CA MET A 25 -8.62 -3.89 -8.02
C MET A 25 -9.43 -3.05 -9.02
N ASP A 26 -10.39 -2.26 -8.55
CA ASP A 26 -11.16 -1.35 -9.39
C ASP A 26 -10.44 0.00 -9.54
N ARG A 27 -9.88 0.26 -10.73
CA ARG A 27 -9.16 1.52 -11.03
C ARG A 27 -10.00 2.79 -10.82
N ASP A 28 -11.32 2.70 -10.94
CA ASP A 28 -12.23 3.85 -10.86
C ASP A 28 -12.59 4.18 -9.40
N ARG A 29 -12.42 3.20 -8.50
CA ARG A 29 -12.81 3.29 -7.08
C ARG A 29 -11.63 3.22 -6.13
N ALA A 30 -10.50 2.66 -6.55
CA ALA A 30 -9.33 2.43 -5.70
C ALA A 30 -8.69 3.74 -5.24
N ALA A 31 -8.85 4.06 -3.95
CA ALA A 31 -8.07 5.10 -3.30
C ALA A 31 -6.66 4.57 -2.95
N VAL A 32 -5.79 4.43 -3.97
CA VAL A 32 -4.41 3.90 -3.84
C VAL A 32 -3.63 4.44 -2.63
N PRO A 33 -3.64 5.76 -2.33
CA PRO A 33 -2.94 6.29 -1.17
C PRO A 33 -3.46 5.72 0.17
N LYS A 34 -4.77 5.61 0.31
CA LYS A 34 -5.43 5.10 1.50
C LYS A 34 -5.13 3.60 1.68
N ILE A 35 -5.27 2.83 0.59
CA ILE A 35 -4.95 1.39 0.57
C ILE A 35 -3.48 1.15 0.96
N GLN A 36 -2.55 1.98 0.48
CA GLN A 36 -1.14 1.86 0.85
C GLN A 36 -0.89 2.17 2.33
N LEU A 37 -1.55 3.19 2.89
CA LEU A 37 -1.42 3.51 4.31
C LEU A 37 -2.00 2.40 5.18
N ASP A 38 -3.20 1.92 4.84
CA ASP A 38 -3.86 0.84 5.56
C ASP A 38 -3.03 -0.45 5.52
N PHE A 39 -2.43 -0.79 4.37
CA PHE A 39 -1.52 -1.94 4.26
C PHE A 39 -0.25 -1.77 5.13
N MET A 40 0.33 -0.57 5.17
CA MET A 40 1.50 -0.30 6.02
C MET A 40 1.16 -0.49 7.51
N ASP A 41 -0.02 -0.05 7.93
CA ASP A 41 -0.44 -0.07 9.35
C ASP A 41 -0.90 -1.44 9.82
N THR A 42 -1.60 -2.19 8.95
CA THR A 42 -2.23 -3.47 9.34
C THR A 42 -1.39 -4.69 9.04
N VAL A 43 -0.49 -4.60 8.06
CA VAL A 43 0.31 -5.75 7.60
C VAL A 43 1.80 -5.47 7.73
N ALA A 44 2.31 -4.46 7.03
CA ALA A 44 3.76 -4.31 6.89
C ALA A 44 4.44 -4.03 8.24
N LEU A 45 3.98 -3.02 8.99
CA LEU A 45 4.59 -2.67 10.26
C LEU A 45 4.48 -3.79 11.31
N PRO A 46 3.30 -4.40 11.57
CA PRO A 46 3.21 -5.51 12.51
C PRO A 46 4.15 -6.68 12.17
N VAL A 47 4.32 -6.99 10.88
CA VAL A 47 5.26 -8.03 10.42
C VAL A 47 6.70 -7.63 10.70
N PHE A 48 7.10 -6.39 10.44
CA PHE A 48 8.45 -5.90 10.74
C PHE A 48 8.72 -5.72 12.25
N GLU A 49 7.69 -5.42 13.05
CA GLU A 49 7.77 -5.31 14.50
C GLU A 49 7.87 -6.67 15.20
N TYR A 50 7.50 -7.76 14.50
CA TYR A 50 7.57 -9.10 15.05
C TYR A 50 9.00 -9.44 15.50
N ARG A 51 9.16 -9.79 16.79
CA ARG A 51 10.46 -9.92 17.47
C ARG A 51 11.45 -10.82 16.73
N THR A 52 10.97 -11.88 16.10
CA THR A 52 11.82 -12.78 15.31
C THR A 52 12.37 -12.06 14.09
N LEU A 53 11.53 -11.37 13.33
CA LEU A 53 11.94 -10.63 12.14
C LEU A 53 12.80 -9.42 12.50
N ARG A 54 12.47 -8.69 13.57
CA ARG A 54 13.31 -7.59 14.11
C ARG A 54 14.70 -8.06 14.55
N ARG A 55 14.86 -9.31 14.96
CA ARG A 55 16.18 -9.85 15.34
C ARG A 55 17.01 -10.28 14.12
N PHE A 56 16.34 -10.74 13.05
CA PHE A 56 16.98 -11.10 11.79
C PHE A 56 17.32 -9.89 10.91
N PHE A 57 16.45 -8.88 10.89
CA PHE A 57 16.65 -7.62 10.20
C PHE A 57 17.23 -6.61 11.19
N LEU A 58 18.50 -6.23 11.01
CA LEU A 58 19.21 -5.20 11.80
C LEU A 58 18.30 -4.00 12.11
N GLU A 59 18.40 -3.41 13.31
CA GLU A 59 17.57 -2.27 13.76
C GLU A 59 17.49 -1.13 12.73
N SER A 60 18.54 -0.92 11.92
CA SER A 60 18.56 0.06 10.82
C SER A 60 17.47 -0.13 9.74
N LEU A 61 16.92 -1.33 9.56
CA LEU A 61 15.83 -1.58 8.62
C LEU A 61 14.46 -1.25 9.21
N PHE A 62 14.32 -1.44 10.52
CA PHE A 62 13.13 -1.06 11.27
C PHE A 62 12.94 0.46 11.21
N GLU A 63 14.00 1.22 11.49
CA GLU A 63 13.97 2.68 11.45
C GLU A 63 13.67 3.21 10.03
N ARG A 64 14.20 2.55 9.00
CA ARG A 64 13.88 2.84 7.59
C ARG A 64 12.42 2.54 7.23
N ALA A 65 11.82 1.47 7.76
CA ALA A 65 10.42 1.15 7.54
C ALA A 65 9.49 2.21 8.16
N HIS A 66 9.82 2.69 9.38
CA HIS A 66 9.10 3.78 10.03
C HIS A 66 9.26 5.12 9.28
N LEU A 67 10.47 5.46 8.84
CA LEU A 67 10.73 6.66 8.02
C LEU A 67 9.92 6.62 6.71
N CYS A 68 9.91 5.46 6.03
CA CYS A 68 9.10 5.25 4.82
C CYS A 68 7.61 5.50 5.06
N LYS A 69 7.07 5.09 6.21
CA LYS A 69 5.69 5.40 6.60
C LYS A 69 5.50 6.90 6.84
N CYS A 70 6.41 7.57 7.56
CA CYS A 70 6.32 9.01 7.82
C CYS A 70 6.35 9.83 6.52
N ASP A 71 7.28 9.51 5.61
CA ASP A 71 7.40 10.17 4.30
C ASP A 71 6.16 9.94 3.44
N LYS A 72 5.65 8.71 3.40
CA LYS A 72 4.41 8.41 2.68
C LYS A 72 3.23 9.12 3.30
N LYS A 73 3.05 9.09 4.62
CA LYS A 73 1.96 9.78 5.31
C LYS A 73 1.98 11.27 4.99
N TYR A 74 3.14 11.92 5.07
CA TYR A 74 3.31 13.33 4.69
C TYR A 74 2.96 13.59 3.22
N LYS A 75 3.49 12.77 2.30
CA LYS A 75 3.24 12.91 0.85
C LYS A 75 1.76 12.71 0.47
N TRP A 76 1.07 11.79 1.14
CA TRP A 76 -0.33 11.46 0.86
C TRP A 76 -1.33 12.31 1.65
N SER A 77 -0.92 12.99 2.73
CA SER A 77 -1.75 13.94 3.49
C SER A 77 -1.57 15.39 3.06
N ALA A 78 -0.54 15.72 2.29
CA ALA A 78 -0.32 17.07 1.77
C ALA A 78 -1.43 17.44 0.76
N PRO A 79 -1.99 18.66 0.82
CA PRO A 79 -2.93 19.14 -0.20
C PRO A 79 -2.25 19.04 -1.57
N ARG A 80 -2.92 18.43 -2.56
CA ARG A 80 -2.42 18.47 -3.95
C ARG A 80 -2.33 19.94 -4.36
N ARG A 81 -1.11 20.45 -4.54
CA ARG A 81 -0.93 21.72 -5.26
C ARG A 81 -1.36 21.46 -6.69
N ASN A 82 -2.45 22.08 -7.10
CA ASN A 82 -2.86 22.13 -8.50
C ASN A 82 -1.75 22.88 -9.26
N SER A 83 -1.11 22.20 -10.20
CA SER A 83 -0.30 22.78 -11.27
C SER A 83 -0.85 22.26 -12.59
#